data_AF-A0AAD4ZLX3-F1
#
_entry.id   AF-A0AAD4ZLX3-F1
#
_cell.length_a   1.000
_cell.length_b   1.000
_cell.length_c   1.000
_cell.angle_alpha   90.00
_cell.angle_beta   90.00
_cell.angle_gamma   90.00
#
_symmetry.space_group_name_H-M   'P 1'
#
loop_
_entity.id
_entity.type
_entity.pdbx_description
1 polymer ?
#
loop_
_entity_poly.entity_id
_entity_poly.type
_entity_poly.pdbx_seq_one_letter_code
_entity_poly.pdbx_strand_id
1 'polypeptide(L)'
;MSADLRRMHPSLKVHYHTFSSTRTLITSSRSFDYFTQFLPFANDPSSKSLSSINSNERRKVTVGLSRLIKKQQGYALKEFSRRFCPLLLAQVMKLLGSRETAFGFFKLALRDDSEQIVRSCCIVAHLLAGENLRFLAQDVVSCVIAKIEPSRSRHLVGFMWASHCEYESDFSVLDTLMRGFLKAEMGLEALEIVSRMRKVGVKAEFVSNYESFQAFD
;
A
#
# COMPACT_ATOMS: atom_id res chain seq x y z
N MET A 1 53.72 -54.46 -35.23
CA MET A 1 53.38 -53.76 -33.97
C MET A 1 52.26 -52.78 -34.26
N SER A 2 51.30 -52.73 -33.35
CA SER A 2 49.96 -52.15 -33.47
C SER A 2 49.92 -50.62 -33.52
N ALA A 3 48.96 -50.06 -34.27
CA ALA A 3 48.05 -49.00 -33.78
C ALA A 3 46.97 -48.69 -34.83
N ASP A 4 45.86 -49.41 -34.72
CA ASP A 4 44.53 -48.96 -35.14
C ASP A 4 43.92 -48.16 -33.98
N LEU A 5 43.17 -47.08 -34.28
CA LEU A 5 42.04 -46.50 -33.51
C LEU A 5 41.90 -44.97 -33.62
N ARG A 6 41.03 -44.59 -34.57
CA ARG A 6 39.82 -43.75 -34.41
C ARG A 6 39.93 -42.39 -33.68
N ARG A 7 39.66 -41.34 -34.49
CA ARG A 7 38.90 -40.13 -34.11
C ARG A 7 37.76 -40.44 -33.14
N MET A 8 37.65 -39.65 -32.06
CA MET A 8 36.43 -38.87 -31.69
C MET A 8 36.75 -37.89 -30.54
N HIS A 9 36.15 -36.70 -30.65
CA HIS A 9 36.09 -35.61 -29.67
C HIS A 9 35.54 -36.08 -28.31
N PRO A 10 35.72 -35.25 -27.26
CA PRO A 10 34.51 -34.70 -26.66
C PRO A 10 34.60 -33.19 -26.46
N SER A 11 33.69 -32.47 -27.10
CA SER A 11 33.27 -31.14 -26.66
C SER A 11 32.48 -31.29 -25.36
N LEU A 12 32.98 -30.65 -24.30
CA LEU A 12 32.27 -30.48 -23.03
C LEU A 12 30.97 -29.71 -23.27
N LYS A 13 29.86 -30.43 -23.47
CA LYS A 13 28.51 -29.88 -23.39
C LYS A 13 28.16 -29.70 -21.92
N VAL A 14 28.28 -28.47 -21.43
CA VAL A 14 27.65 -28.04 -20.18
C VAL A 14 26.14 -28.15 -20.37
N HIS A 15 25.51 -29.10 -19.67
CA HIS A 15 24.07 -29.31 -19.67
C HIS A 15 23.43 -28.19 -18.82
N TYR A 16 22.95 -27.14 -19.48
CA TYR A 16 21.92 -26.32 -18.86
C TYR A 16 20.66 -27.17 -18.78
N HIS A 17 20.14 -27.40 -17.57
CA HIS A 17 18.79 -27.92 -17.40
C HIS A 17 17.81 -26.86 -17.93
N THR A 18 17.54 -26.92 -19.23
CA THR A 18 16.39 -26.26 -19.84
C THR A 18 15.15 -26.83 -19.19
N PHE A 19 14.47 -26.03 -18.37
CA PHE A 19 13.12 -26.34 -17.93
C PHE A 19 12.25 -26.48 -19.18
N SER A 20 12.03 -27.73 -19.59
CA SER A 20 11.15 -28.06 -20.71
C SER A 20 9.72 -27.82 -20.24
N SER A 21 9.18 -26.66 -20.60
CA SER A 21 7.79 -26.31 -20.36
C SER A 21 6.94 -27.13 -21.34
N THR A 22 6.30 -28.19 -20.84
CA THR A 22 5.30 -28.93 -21.60
C THR A 22 4.18 -27.98 -22.01
N ARG A 23 4.01 -27.86 -23.33
CA ARG A 23 3.10 -26.93 -23.99
C ARG A 23 1.68 -27.51 -23.96
N THR A 24 0.87 -27.12 -22.97
CA THR A 24 -0.58 -27.34 -23.03
C THR A 24 -1.21 -26.13 -23.71
N LEU A 25 -1.78 -26.35 -24.89
CA LEU A 25 -2.40 -25.32 -25.73
C LEU A 25 -3.84 -25.03 -25.29
N ILE A 26 -4.05 -23.75 -24.95
CA ILE A 26 -5.28 -22.92 -25.06
C ILE A 26 -6.41 -23.17 -24.04
N THR A 27 -6.44 -22.33 -23.00
CA THR A 27 -7.56 -21.41 -22.68
C THR A 27 -6.98 -20.24 -21.86
N SER A 28 -7.26 -18.99 -22.25
CA SER A 28 -6.82 -17.70 -21.64
C SER A 28 -5.54 -17.74 -20.78
N SER A 29 -4.42 -17.23 -21.32
CA SER A 29 -3.18 -16.98 -20.56
C SER A 29 -3.43 -16.00 -19.40
N ARG A 30 -3.94 -16.48 -18.26
CA ARG A 30 -3.79 -15.80 -16.97
C ARG A 30 -2.31 -15.89 -16.63
N SER A 31 -1.56 -14.83 -16.93
CA SER A 31 -0.18 -14.72 -16.48
C SER A 31 -0.17 -14.90 -14.96
N PHE A 32 0.48 -15.94 -14.46
CA PHE A 32 0.65 -16.14 -13.04
C PHE A 32 1.39 -14.93 -12.45
N ASP A 33 0.72 -14.15 -11.61
CA ASP A 33 1.36 -13.06 -10.87
C ASP A 33 1.73 -13.55 -9.48
N TYR A 34 3.02 -13.69 -9.23
CA TYR A 34 3.57 -14.14 -7.95
C TYR A 34 3.25 -13.21 -6.78
N PHE A 35 2.84 -11.96 -7.01
CA PHE A 35 2.40 -11.09 -5.91
C PHE A 35 1.13 -11.61 -5.25
N THR A 36 0.29 -12.35 -5.97
CA THR A 36 -0.96 -12.91 -5.44
C THR A 36 -0.75 -13.73 -4.17
N GLN A 37 0.38 -14.42 -4.02
CA GLN A 37 0.69 -15.21 -2.83
C GLN A 37 0.83 -14.38 -1.53
N PHE A 38 0.99 -13.06 -1.64
CA PHE A 38 1.16 -12.15 -0.52
C PHE A 38 -0.06 -11.24 -0.30
N LEU A 39 -1.17 -11.47 -1.02
CA LEU A 39 -2.33 -10.57 -1.04
C LEU A 39 -3.62 -11.31 -0.64
N PRO A 40 -4.52 -10.66 0.11
CA PRO A 40 -5.73 -11.30 0.65
C PRO A 40 -6.82 -11.61 -0.40
N PHE A 41 -6.69 -11.13 -1.64
CA PHE A 41 -7.67 -11.29 -2.72
C PHE A 41 -7.18 -12.14 -3.90
N ALA A 42 -6.21 -13.03 -3.65
CA ALA A 42 -5.52 -13.80 -4.68
C ALA A 42 -6.44 -14.61 -5.62
N ASN A 43 -7.58 -15.07 -5.10
CA ASN A 43 -8.46 -16.03 -5.78
C ASN A 43 -9.71 -15.41 -6.41
N ASP A 44 -9.90 -14.09 -6.33
CA ASP A 44 -11.09 -13.46 -6.88
C ASP A 44 -10.97 -13.31 -8.42
N PRO A 45 -11.78 -14.03 -9.22
CA PRO A 45 -11.71 -13.98 -10.67
C PRO A 45 -12.17 -12.64 -11.25
N SER A 46 -12.93 -11.86 -10.48
CA SER A 46 -13.43 -10.52 -10.84
C SER A 46 -12.39 -9.42 -10.61
N SER A 47 -11.30 -9.74 -9.89
CA SER A 47 -10.29 -8.74 -9.57
C SER A 47 -9.61 -8.28 -10.86
N LYS A 48 -9.80 -6.98 -11.16
CA LYS A 48 -9.10 -6.30 -12.24
C LYS A 48 -7.61 -6.61 -12.13
N SER A 49 -7.00 -6.91 -13.27
CA SER A 49 -5.57 -7.17 -13.45
C SER A 49 -4.71 -6.29 -12.54
N LEU A 50 -3.56 -6.82 -12.08
CA LEU A 50 -2.54 -6.14 -11.28
C LEU A 50 -1.85 -4.96 -12.00
N SER A 51 -2.51 -4.38 -13.00
CA SER A 51 -2.10 -3.24 -13.81
C SER A 51 -2.06 -1.90 -13.05
N SER A 52 -2.21 -1.89 -11.71
CA SER A 52 -2.13 -0.66 -10.92
C SER A 52 -0.70 -0.15 -10.71
N ILE A 53 0.31 -0.98 -10.97
CA ILE A 53 1.72 -0.61 -10.80
C ILE A 53 2.53 -0.81 -12.08
N ASN A 54 3.47 0.12 -12.33
CA ASN A 54 4.35 0.05 -13.49
C ASN A 54 5.55 -0.90 -13.26
N SER A 55 6.32 -1.20 -14.31
CA SER A 55 7.45 -2.13 -14.24
C SER A 55 8.52 -1.76 -13.20
N ASN A 56 8.76 -0.47 -12.96
CA ASN A 56 9.74 0.00 -11.97
C ASN A 56 9.23 -0.21 -10.55
N GLU A 57 7.98 0.18 -10.28
CA GLU A 57 7.31 -0.07 -9.00
C GLU A 57 7.26 -1.57 -8.71
N ARG A 58 6.89 -2.37 -9.71
CA ARG A 58 6.87 -3.83 -9.63
C ARG A 58 8.21 -4.37 -9.16
N ARG A 59 9.30 -3.97 -9.82
CA ARG A 59 10.67 -4.35 -9.44
C ARG A 59 11.01 -3.94 -8.01
N LYS A 60 10.69 -2.71 -7.60
CA LYS A 60 10.95 -2.22 -6.24
C LYS A 60 10.22 -3.08 -5.19
N VAL A 61 8.94 -3.37 -5.41
CA VAL A 61 8.14 -4.23 -4.53
C VAL A 61 8.74 -5.64 -4.46
N THR A 62 9.09 -6.27 -5.58
CA THR A 62 9.73 -7.60 -5.60
C THR A 62 10.99 -7.63 -4.74
N VAL A 63 11.87 -6.64 -4.92
CA VAL A 63 13.12 -6.53 -4.17
C VAL A 63 12.84 -6.32 -2.68
N GLY A 64 11.87 -5.46 -2.34
CA GLY A 64 11.42 -5.22 -0.96
C GLY A 64 10.92 -6.49 -0.28
N LEU A 65 10.03 -7.24 -0.94
CA LEU A 65 9.49 -8.50 -0.43
C LEU A 65 10.60 -9.54 -0.24
N SER A 66 11.52 -9.67 -1.19
CA SER A 66 12.66 -10.60 -1.07
C SER A 66 13.54 -10.27 0.15
N ARG A 67 13.76 -8.98 0.43
CA ARG A 67 14.52 -8.52 1.59
C ARG A 67 13.78 -8.83 2.89
N LEU A 68 12.47 -8.61 2.92
CA LEU A 68 11.61 -8.89 4.08
C LEU A 68 11.63 -10.38 4.43
N ILE A 69 11.52 -11.26 3.43
CA ILE A 69 11.62 -12.72 3.61
C ILE A 69 13.02 -13.12 4.12
N LYS A 70 14.09 -12.59 3.50
CA LYS A 70 15.47 -12.86 3.92
C LYS A 70 15.75 -12.41 5.36
N LYS A 71 15.08 -11.36 5.84
CA LYS A 71 15.15 -10.87 7.23
C LYS A 71 14.24 -11.64 8.21
N GLN A 72 13.68 -12.78 7.80
CA GLN A 72 12.75 -13.60 8.60
C GLN A 72 11.45 -12.89 9.01
N GLN A 73 11.08 -11.81 8.32
CA GLN A 73 9.85 -11.06 8.58
C GLN A 73 8.65 -11.58 7.76
N GLY A 74 8.84 -12.67 6.99
CA GLY A 74 7.83 -13.20 6.07
C GLY A 74 6.51 -13.65 6.72
N TYR A 75 6.48 -13.82 8.04
CA TYR A 75 5.27 -14.14 8.79
C TYR A 75 4.20 -13.03 8.66
N ALA A 76 4.61 -11.76 8.62
CA ALA A 76 3.68 -10.63 8.46
C ALA A 76 2.96 -10.69 7.10
N LEU A 77 3.70 -11.05 6.04
CA LEU A 77 3.13 -11.25 4.70
C LEU A 77 2.19 -12.46 4.66
N LYS A 78 2.58 -13.57 5.31
CA LYS A 78 1.76 -14.78 5.39
C LYS A 78 0.46 -14.55 6.14
N GLU A 79 0.48 -13.77 7.21
CA GLU A 79 -0.74 -13.44 7.95
C GLU A 79 -1.61 -12.47 7.16
N PHE A 80 -1.00 -11.47 6.52
CA PHE A 80 -1.72 -10.52 5.68
C PHE A 80 -2.39 -11.19 4.47
N SER A 81 -1.78 -12.21 3.87
CA SER A 81 -2.36 -12.90 2.71
C SER A 81 -3.62 -13.70 3.04
N ARG A 82 -3.94 -13.92 4.32
CA ARG A 82 -5.16 -14.64 4.74
C ARG A 82 -6.39 -13.75 4.78
N ARG A 83 -6.22 -12.48 5.15
CA ARG A 83 -7.31 -11.50 5.29
C ARG A 83 -6.78 -10.09 5.18
N PHE A 84 -7.57 -9.20 4.59
CA PHE A 84 -7.22 -7.78 4.57
C PHE A 84 -7.31 -7.21 5.98
N CYS A 85 -6.16 -7.03 6.61
CA CYS A 85 -6.03 -6.51 7.98
C CYS A 85 -5.22 -5.21 7.95
N PRO A 86 -5.77 -4.08 8.43
CA PRO A 86 -5.09 -2.79 8.34
C PRO A 86 -3.80 -2.74 9.16
N LEU A 87 -3.77 -3.36 10.35
CA LEU A 87 -2.57 -3.45 11.19
C LEU A 87 -1.42 -4.17 10.48
N LEU A 88 -1.71 -5.32 9.87
CA LEU A 88 -0.70 -6.09 9.13
C LEU A 88 -0.25 -5.37 7.86
N LEU A 89 -1.16 -4.67 7.17
CA LEU A 89 -0.80 -3.86 6.00
C LEU A 89 0.15 -2.72 6.37
N ALA A 90 -0.17 -1.95 7.42
CA ALA A 90 0.70 -0.90 7.94
C ALA A 90 2.07 -1.46 8.37
N GLN A 91 2.09 -2.60 9.06
CA GLN A 91 3.31 -3.28 9.46
C GLN A 91 4.17 -3.71 8.25
N VAL A 92 3.57 -4.33 7.24
CA VAL A 92 4.29 -4.72 6.01
C VAL A 92 4.84 -3.50 5.30
N MET A 93 4.04 -2.44 5.15
CA MET A 93 4.46 -1.18 4.52
C MET A 93 5.67 -0.57 5.23
N LYS A 94 5.69 -0.57 6.56
CA LYS A 94 6.84 -0.14 7.37
C LYS A 94 8.07 -1.02 7.15
N LEU A 95 7.91 -2.34 7.15
CA LEU A 95 9.01 -3.29 6.94
C LEU A 95 9.66 -3.18 5.55
N LEU A 96 8.92 -2.72 4.53
CA LEU A 96 9.46 -2.46 3.20
C LEU A 96 10.42 -1.26 3.16
N GLY A 97 10.36 -0.37 4.15
CA GLY A 97 11.39 0.62 4.50
C GLY A 97 11.56 1.82 3.55
N SER A 98 10.98 1.79 2.34
CA SER A 98 10.97 2.95 1.43
C SER A 98 9.55 3.29 1.03
N ARG A 99 9.25 4.59 0.97
CA ARG A 99 7.92 5.13 0.67
C ARG A 99 7.37 4.55 -0.64
N GLU A 100 8.17 4.53 -1.70
CA GLU A 100 7.76 4.06 -3.02
C GLU A 100 7.46 2.56 -3.04
N THR A 101 8.28 1.76 -2.33
CA THR A 101 8.08 0.31 -2.26
C THR A 101 6.86 -0.03 -1.42
N ALA A 102 6.69 0.64 -0.28
CA ALA A 102 5.54 0.47 0.59
C ALA A 102 4.24 0.88 -0.13
N PHE A 103 4.24 2.02 -0.80
CA PHE A 103 3.10 2.49 -1.57
C PHE A 103 2.81 1.59 -2.79
N GLY A 104 3.85 1.09 -3.48
CA GLY A 104 3.68 0.09 -4.53
C GLY A 104 2.99 -1.18 -4.02
N PHE A 105 3.37 -1.67 -2.84
CA PHE A 105 2.69 -2.81 -2.21
C PHE A 105 1.24 -2.48 -1.83
N PHE A 106 0.98 -1.29 -1.29
CA PHE A 106 -0.37 -0.82 -0.99
C PHE A 106 -1.27 -0.84 -2.24
N LYS A 107 -0.78 -0.33 -3.38
CA LYS A 107 -1.52 -0.35 -4.65
C LYS A 107 -1.84 -1.76 -5.16
N LEU A 108 -0.99 -2.75 -4.86
CA LEU A 108 -1.27 -4.16 -5.15
C LEU A 108 -2.32 -4.76 -4.22
N ALA A 109 -2.32 -4.35 -2.95
CA ALA A 109 -3.27 -4.78 -1.93
C ALA A 109 -4.66 -4.16 -2.09
N LEU A 110 -4.73 -2.90 -2.53
CA LEU A 110 -5.97 -2.17 -2.74
C LEU A 110 -6.64 -2.61 -4.05
N ARG A 111 -7.32 -3.77 -4.03
CA ARG A 111 -8.02 -4.33 -5.21
C ARG A 111 -9.49 -3.98 -5.29
N ASP A 112 -10.16 -3.99 -4.16
CA ASP A 112 -11.57 -3.63 -4.01
C ASP A 112 -11.72 -2.17 -3.56
N ASP A 113 -12.88 -1.59 -3.78
CA ASP A 113 -13.30 -0.25 -3.33
C ASP A 113 -14.55 -0.32 -2.44
N SER A 114 -14.94 -1.51 -1.95
CA SER A 114 -15.99 -1.67 -0.96
C SER A 114 -15.76 -0.83 0.29
N GLU A 115 -16.85 -0.45 0.96
CA GLU A 115 -16.82 0.42 2.13
C GLU A 115 -15.96 -0.14 3.27
N GLN A 116 -15.94 -1.46 3.45
CA GLN A 116 -15.10 -2.12 4.46
C GLN A 116 -13.60 -1.96 4.17
N ILE A 117 -13.20 -2.07 2.91
CA ILE A 117 -11.80 -1.87 2.50
C ILE A 117 -11.40 -0.41 2.62
N VAL A 118 -12.27 0.52 2.21
CA VAL A 118 -12.06 1.96 2.37
C VAL A 118 -11.85 2.32 3.86
N ARG A 119 -12.71 1.82 4.77
CA ARG A 119 -12.53 2.01 6.22
C ARG A 119 -11.21 1.43 6.72
N SER A 120 -10.86 0.22 6.27
CA SER A 120 -9.58 -0.39 6.63
C SER A 120 -8.39 0.44 6.15
N CYS A 121 -8.45 1.03 4.97
CA CYS A 121 -7.40 1.93 4.47
C CYS A 121 -7.32 3.25 5.27
N CYS A 122 -8.43 3.76 5.79
CA CYS A 122 -8.41 4.90 6.73
C CYS A 122 -7.63 4.55 7.99
N ILE A 123 -7.86 3.36 8.56
CA ILE A 123 -7.09 2.86 9.72
C ILE A 123 -5.60 2.73 9.37
N VAL A 124 -5.26 2.22 8.18
CA VAL A 124 -3.85 2.18 7.72
C VAL A 124 -3.24 3.57 7.67
N ALA A 125 -3.96 4.56 7.13
CA ALA A 125 -3.47 5.93 7.08
C ALA A 125 -3.20 6.50 8.48
N HIS A 126 -4.13 6.30 9.43
CA HIS A 126 -3.95 6.70 10.82
C HIS A 126 -2.75 6.03 11.49
N LEU A 127 -2.62 4.70 11.36
CA LEU A 127 -1.48 3.95 11.91
C LEU A 127 -0.14 4.48 11.36
N LEU A 128 -0.06 4.75 10.06
CA LEU A 128 1.13 5.29 9.44
C LEU A 128 1.41 6.73 9.91
N ALA A 129 0.38 7.57 10.01
CA ALA A 129 0.55 8.94 10.48
C ALA A 129 1.02 9.01 11.93
N GLY A 130 0.43 8.19 12.82
CA GLY A 130 0.83 8.05 14.22
C GLY A 130 2.26 7.52 14.40
N GLU A 131 2.76 6.71 13.47
CA GLU A 131 4.17 6.27 13.43
C GLU A 131 5.11 7.24 12.70
N ASN A 132 4.71 8.51 12.50
CA ASN A 132 5.48 9.54 11.79
C ASN A 132 5.77 9.25 10.30
N LEU A 133 5.00 8.35 9.67
CA LEU A 133 5.06 8.05 8.23
C LEU A 133 4.00 8.87 7.44
N ARG A 134 3.83 10.14 7.78
CA ARG A 134 2.75 11.03 7.27
C ARG A 134 2.68 11.10 5.76
N PHE A 135 3.83 11.16 5.09
CA PHE A 135 3.89 11.21 3.64
C PHE A 135 3.35 9.94 2.96
N LEU A 136 3.49 8.79 3.62
CA LEU A 136 2.95 7.52 3.15
C LEU A 136 1.45 7.42 3.46
N ALA A 137 1.01 7.92 4.63
CA ALA A 137 -0.41 8.08 4.95
C ALA A 137 -1.14 8.94 3.91
N GLN A 138 -0.55 10.07 3.51
CA GLN A 138 -1.08 10.94 2.46
C GLN A 138 -1.19 10.23 1.10
N ASP A 139 -0.23 9.38 0.75
CA ASP A 139 -0.30 8.60 -0.50
C ASP A 139 -1.41 7.55 -0.43
N VAL A 140 -1.57 6.88 0.71
CA VAL A 140 -2.68 5.95 0.96
C VAL A 140 -4.02 6.66 0.78
N VAL A 141 -4.22 7.79 1.46
CA VAL A 141 -5.47 8.55 1.40
C VAL A 141 -5.73 9.06 -0.02
N SER A 142 -4.74 9.65 -0.68
CA SER A 142 -4.87 10.11 -2.07
C SER A 142 -5.26 8.97 -3.00
N CYS A 143 -4.60 7.81 -2.87
CA CYS A 143 -4.89 6.64 -3.70
C CYS A 143 -6.31 6.10 -3.47
N VAL A 144 -6.79 6.12 -2.22
CA VAL A 144 -8.15 5.69 -1.90
C VAL A 144 -9.17 6.68 -2.45
N ILE A 145 -8.94 7.99 -2.26
CA ILE A 145 -9.80 9.06 -2.81
C ILE A 145 -9.89 8.96 -4.32
N ALA A 146 -8.76 8.80 -5.02
CA ALA A 146 -8.74 8.66 -6.48
C ALA A 146 -9.43 7.39 -6.97
N LYS A 147 -9.54 6.36 -6.11
CA LYS A 147 -10.16 5.09 -6.46
C LYS A 147 -11.67 5.07 -6.24
N ILE A 148 -12.16 5.79 -5.22
CA ILE A 148 -13.59 5.90 -4.93
C ILE A 148 -14.19 7.07 -5.71
N GLU A 149 -15.49 7.01 -5.99
CA GLU A 149 -16.17 8.13 -6.63
C GLU A 149 -16.18 9.39 -5.75
N PRO A 150 -16.19 10.61 -6.33
CA PRO A 150 -16.18 11.86 -5.58
C PRO A 150 -17.29 11.95 -4.52
N SER A 151 -18.47 11.40 -4.81
CA SER A 151 -19.60 11.32 -3.87
C SER A 151 -19.24 10.58 -2.57
N ARG A 152 -18.46 9.50 -2.69
CA ARG A 152 -18.03 8.63 -1.58
C ARG A 152 -16.87 9.21 -0.78
N SER A 153 -16.10 10.12 -1.37
CA SER A 153 -14.95 10.76 -0.72
C SER A 153 -15.32 11.59 0.52
N ARG A 154 -16.54 12.16 0.56
CA ARG A 154 -17.04 12.85 1.76
C ARG A 154 -17.27 11.92 2.95
N HIS A 155 -17.67 10.67 2.70
CA HIS A 155 -17.81 9.66 3.76
C HIS A 155 -16.45 9.25 4.34
N LEU A 156 -15.40 9.23 3.50
CA LEU A 156 -14.02 8.98 3.94
C LEU A 156 -13.56 10.02 4.97
N VAL A 157 -13.87 11.30 4.76
CA VAL A 157 -13.59 12.37 5.74
C VAL A 157 -14.23 12.07 7.08
N GLY A 158 -15.49 11.61 7.08
CA GLY A 158 -16.20 11.22 8.29
C GLY A 158 -15.53 10.05 9.02
N PHE A 159 -15.09 9.01 8.30
CA PHE A 159 -14.41 7.87 8.92
C PHE A 159 -13.06 8.24 9.52
N MET A 160 -12.27 9.03 8.79
CA MET A 160 -10.98 9.49 9.31
C MET A 160 -11.18 10.42 10.53
N TRP A 161 -12.16 11.31 10.48
CA TRP A 161 -12.46 12.20 11.60
C TRP A 161 -13.03 11.46 12.82
N ALA A 162 -13.79 10.38 12.66
CA ALA A 162 -14.40 9.70 13.82
C ALA A 162 -13.38 8.93 14.68
N SER A 163 -12.27 8.47 14.09
CA SER A 163 -11.29 7.60 14.75
C SER A 163 -9.92 8.23 14.97
N HIS A 164 -9.70 9.47 14.52
CA HIS A 164 -8.37 10.08 14.53
C HIS A 164 -7.74 10.18 15.93
N CYS A 165 -8.51 10.51 16.97
CA CYS A 165 -7.99 10.75 18.33
C CYS A 165 -7.23 9.56 18.92
N GLU A 166 -7.48 8.34 18.43
CA GLU A 166 -6.78 7.13 18.86
C GLU A 166 -5.36 7.02 18.27
N TYR A 167 -5.04 7.78 17.22
CA TYR A 167 -3.82 7.60 16.41
C TYR A 167 -3.05 8.89 16.15
N GLU A 168 -3.73 10.01 15.94
CA GLU A 168 -3.13 11.29 15.55
C GLU A 168 -3.96 12.51 15.99
N SER A 169 -3.37 13.70 15.94
CA SER A 169 -4.06 14.95 16.30
C SER A 169 -5.02 15.43 15.21
N ASP A 170 -5.99 16.28 15.60
CA ASP A 170 -6.94 16.94 14.68
C ASP A 170 -6.23 17.58 13.48
N PHE A 171 -5.12 18.28 13.72
CA PHE A 171 -4.38 18.94 12.65
C PHE A 171 -3.70 17.94 11.71
N SER A 172 -3.17 16.84 12.25
CA SER A 172 -2.49 15.80 11.47
C SER A 172 -3.45 15.09 10.51
N VAL A 173 -4.64 14.71 11.00
CA VAL A 173 -5.66 14.08 10.15
C VAL A 173 -6.14 15.04 9.06
N LEU A 174 -6.34 16.32 9.39
CA LEU A 174 -6.79 17.33 8.42
C LEU A 174 -5.72 17.66 7.37
N ASP A 175 -4.44 17.78 7.76
CA ASP A 175 -3.33 17.95 6.78
C ASP A 175 -3.25 16.74 5.84
N THR A 176 -3.39 15.53 6.38
CA THR A 176 -3.40 14.30 5.59
C THR A 176 -4.56 14.27 4.59
N LEU A 177 -5.77 14.61 5.03
CA LEU A 177 -6.96 14.71 4.17
C LEU A 177 -6.80 15.79 3.09
N MET A 178 -6.39 17.00 3.47
CA MET A 178 -6.18 18.11 2.54
C MET A 178 -5.19 17.72 1.43
N ARG A 179 -4.03 17.17 1.79
CA ARG A 179 -3.03 16.73 0.81
C ARG A 179 -3.51 15.54 -0.02
N GLY A 180 -4.31 14.66 0.58
CA GLY A 180 -4.95 13.55 -0.11
C GLY A 180 -5.85 14.04 -1.25
N PHE A 181 -6.74 14.99 -0.97
CA PHE A 181 -7.62 15.59 -1.97
C PHE A 181 -6.86 16.37 -3.04
N LEU A 182 -5.87 17.18 -2.66
CA LEU A 182 -5.06 17.92 -3.63
C LEU A 182 -4.33 17.00 -4.62
N LYS A 183 -3.75 15.90 -4.13
CA LYS A 183 -3.09 14.90 -4.99
C LYS A 183 -4.07 14.13 -5.87
N ALA A 184 -5.34 14.07 -5.49
CA ALA A 184 -6.41 13.49 -6.28
C ALA A 184 -7.14 14.52 -7.18
N GLU A 185 -6.60 15.75 -7.31
CA GLU A 185 -7.17 16.84 -8.11
C GLU A 185 -8.57 17.31 -7.67
N MET A 186 -8.92 17.06 -6.40
CA MET A 186 -10.21 17.40 -5.79
C MET A 186 -10.11 18.70 -4.99
N GLY A 187 -9.97 19.82 -5.70
CA GLY A 187 -9.67 21.13 -5.10
C GLY A 187 -10.78 21.68 -4.20
N LEU A 188 -12.06 21.42 -4.51
CA LEU A 188 -13.20 21.91 -3.72
C LEU A 188 -13.25 21.24 -2.35
N GLU A 189 -13.05 19.93 -2.32
CA GLU A 189 -13.00 19.13 -1.10
C GLU A 189 -11.77 19.52 -0.25
N ALA A 190 -10.62 19.76 -0.89
CA ALA A 190 -9.45 20.28 -0.19
C ALA A 190 -9.73 21.63 0.49
N LEU A 191 -10.42 22.56 -0.17
CA LEU A 191 -10.83 23.84 0.41
C LEU A 191 -11.80 23.68 1.59
N GLU A 192 -12.68 22.67 1.54
CA GLU A 192 -13.56 22.32 2.66
C GLU A 192 -12.73 21.90 3.88
N ILE A 193 -11.71 21.04 3.69
CA ILE A 193 -10.80 20.63 4.76
C ILE A 193 -10.03 21.82 5.34
N VAL A 194 -9.50 22.72 4.50
CA VAL A 194 -8.84 23.96 4.97
C VAL A 194 -9.78 24.81 5.82
N SER A 195 -11.06 24.87 5.44
CA SER A 195 -12.06 25.60 6.23
C SER A 195 -12.33 24.94 7.58
N ARG A 196 -12.24 23.61 7.68
CA ARG A 196 -12.27 22.89 8.97
C ARG A 196 -11.00 23.12 9.79
N MET A 197 -9.82 23.11 9.17
CA MET A 197 -8.54 23.41 9.84
C MET A 197 -8.58 24.79 10.49
N ARG A 198 -9.11 25.81 9.81
CA ARG A 198 -9.30 27.15 10.39
C ARG A 198 -10.19 27.11 11.64
N LYS A 199 -11.29 26.37 11.61
CA LYS A 199 -12.19 26.24 12.78
C LYS A 199 -11.51 25.55 13.97
N VAL A 200 -10.73 24.50 13.72
CA VAL A 200 -9.97 23.79 14.77
C VAL A 200 -8.86 24.68 15.33
N GLY A 201 -8.10 25.37 14.48
CA GLY A 201 -7.06 26.30 14.91
C GLY A 201 -7.61 27.44 15.76
N VAL A 202 -8.72 28.06 15.31
CA VAL A 202 -9.42 29.09 16.09
C VAL A 202 -9.87 28.55 17.45
N LYS A 203 -10.41 27.32 17.51
CA LYS A 203 -10.82 26.70 18.78
C LYS A 203 -9.62 26.42 19.72
N ALA A 204 -8.48 26.00 19.18
CA ALA A 204 -7.28 25.76 19.97
C ALA A 204 -6.73 27.07 20.60
N GLU A 205 -6.75 28.18 19.86
CA GLU A 205 -6.38 29.51 20.37
C GLU A 205 -7.33 29.99 21.47
N PHE A 206 -8.65 29.78 21.32
CA PHE A 206 -9.61 30.15 22.35
C PHE A 206 -9.43 29.35 23.65
N VAL A 207 -9.11 28.05 23.56
CA VAL A 207 -8.85 27.21 24.74
C VAL A 207 -7.53 27.59 25.40
N SER A 208 -6.45 27.83 24.64
CA SER A 208 -5.17 28.24 25.23
C SER A 208 -5.28 29.60 25.93
N ASN A 209 -6.08 30.53 25.38
CA ASN A 209 -6.33 31.84 25.99
C ASN A 209 -7.20 31.77 27.27
N TYR A 210 -8.05 30.74 27.41
CA TYR A 210 -8.83 30.52 28.63
C TYR A 210 -8.00 29.88 29.74
N GLU A 211 -7.15 28.90 29.43
CA GLU A 211 -6.25 28.27 30.42
C GLU A 211 -5.18 29.25 30.93
N SER A 212 -4.69 30.15 30.07
CA SER A 212 -3.80 31.23 30.50
C SER A 212 -4.50 32.35 31.28
N PHE A 213 -5.83 32.46 31.20
CA PHE A 213 -6.61 33.37 32.08
C PHE A 213 -6.92 32.76 33.44
N GLN A 214 -7.04 31.42 33.56
CA GLN A 214 -7.27 30.73 34.84
C GLN A 214 -6.00 30.46 35.65
N ALA A 215 -4.81 30.67 35.07
CA ALA A 215 -3.52 30.56 35.78
C ALA A 215 -3.14 31.84 36.55
N PHE A 216 -4.02 32.85 36.60
CA PHE A 216 -3.80 34.14 37.27
C PHE A 216 -4.78 34.44 38.42
N ASP A 217 -5.58 33.49 38.88
CA ASP A 217 -6.39 33.60 40.11
C ASP A 217 -5.89 32.67 41.22
#